data_AF-A0A7W1YLG4-F1
#
_entry.id   AF-A0A7W1YLG4-F1
#
_cell.length_a   1.000
_cell.length_b   1.000
_cell.length_c   1.000
_cell.angle_alpha   90.00
_cell.angle_beta   90.00
_cell.angle_gamma   90.00
#
_symmetry.space_group_name_H-M   'P 1'
#
loop_
_entity.id
_entity.type
_entity.pdbx_description
1 polymer ?
#
loop_
_entity_poly.entity_id
_entity_poly.type
_entity_poly.pdbx_seq_one_letter_code
_entity_poly.pdbx_strand_id
1 'polypeptide(L)'
;NYAWHVNLEGRPDTSSDRTLQLQIGEDAPLQRIFQVSYNLDNQQVQVVVGAQATGDLDIVKDVLKLSGFLQILAGVAWTGSPASGSFTVVQPSAGAQLTLTWGPVQLAIQAAVSATKVAGQPTTGEVNVTPQITIPFGSSGAARPNRVASSELTGVFEIRDWIENSAYSELERLPTGEKVRFVRVLLAGTVIDFDVDAVARIWRSINGSGERAQVRQIIEGRLADISNARSQTRLRNLLAEVR
;
A
#
# COMPACT_ATOMS: atom_id res chain seq x y z
N ASN A 1 4.21 22.19 -14.13
CA ASN A 1 5.68 22.17 -13.91
C ASN A 1 6.26 21.05 -14.77
N TYR A 2 7.38 21.30 -15.46
CA TYR A 2 8.06 20.29 -16.29
C TYR A 2 9.31 19.81 -15.57
N ALA A 3 9.52 18.49 -15.50
CA ALA A 3 10.77 17.90 -15.02
C ALA A 3 11.55 17.34 -16.22
N TRP A 4 12.88 17.53 -16.20
CA TRP A 4 13.78 16.98 -17.21
C TRP A 4 14.90 16.18 -16.54
N HIS A 5 15.24 15.05 -17.15
CA HIS A 5 16.31 14.16 -16.69
C HIS A 5 17.19 13.79 -17.88
N VAL A 6 18.51 13.79 -17.66
CA VAL A 6 19.51 13.33 -18.64
C VAL A 6 20.33 12.23 -18.00
N ASN A 7 20.26 11.02 -18.56
CA ASN A 7 21.04 9.87 -18.13
C ASN A 7 22.10 9.54 -19.18
N LEU A 8 23.31 9.23 -18.72
CA LEU A 8 24.45 8.77 -19.49
C LEU A 8 24.85 7.40 -18.94
N GLU A 9 24.70 6.34 -19.72
CA GLU A 9 25.06 4.98 -19.29
C GLU A 9 26.31 4.46 -20.03
N GLY A 10 27.27 3.92 -19.25
CA GLY A 10 28.33 2.98 -19.68
C GLY A 10 29.73 3.27 -19.11
N ARG A 11 30.58 2.32 -18.67
CA ARG A 11 30.51 0.98 -18.01
C ARG A 11 31.92 0.71 -17.43
N PRO A 12 32.15 -0.31 -16.58
CA PRO A 12 33.49 -0.90 -16.53
C PRO A 12 33.70 -1.94 -17.64
N ASP A 13 33.22 -3.18 -17.58
CA ASP A 13 33.95 -4.24 -18.31
C ASP A 13 33.11 -5.24 -19.14
N THR A 14 32.28 -4.81 -20.10
CA THR A 14 31.82 -5.64 -21.25
C THR A 14 30.94 -4.77 -22.18
N SER A 15 30.55 -5.23 -23.38
CA SER A 15 29.67 -4.54 -24.37
C SER A 15 28.50 -3.70 -23.81
N SER A 16 28.70 -2.41 -23.51
CA SER A 16 27.62 -1.47 -23.13
C SER A 16 27.45 -0.43 -24.22
N ASP A 17 26.29 -0.47 -24.84
CA ASP A 17 25.79 0.62 -25.66
C ASP A 17 25.68 1.91 -24.82
N ARG A 18 26.36 2.96 -25.25
CA ARG A 18 26.32 4.28 -24.62
C ARG A 18 25.09 5.04 -25.12
N THR A 19 24.16 5.36 -24.23
CA THR A 19 22.91 6.04 -24.58
C THR A 19 22.82 7.40 -23.91
N LEU A 20 22.38 8.40 -24.67
CA LEU A 20 21.93 9.70 -24.20
C LEU A 20 20.41 9.70 -24.19
N GLN A 21 19.80 9.84 -23.01
CA GLN A 21 18.35 9.90 -22.89
C GLN A 21 17.92 11.26 -22.35
N LEU A 22 17.01 11.92 -23.04
CA LEU A 22 16.27 13.09 -22.58
C LEU A 22 14.82 12.68 -22.35
N GLN A 23 14.27 12.94 -21.17
CA GLN A 23 12.85 12.77 -20.88
C GLN A 23 12.27 14.08 -20.35
N ILE A 24 11.11 14.47 -20.88
CA ILE A 24 10.33 15.62 -20.48
C ILE A 24 8.96 15.11 -20.05
N GLY A 25 8.56 15.45 -18.83
CA GLY A 25 7.27 15.07 -18.26
C GLY A 25 6.50 16.28 -17.72
N GLU A 26 5.17 16.23 -17.83
CA GLU A 26 4.28 17.15 -17.12
C GLU A 26 3.92 16.61 -15.75
N ASP A 27 4.05 17.44 -14.71
CA ASP A 27 3.53 17.15 -13.37
C ASP A 27 2.05 17.55 -13.29
N ALA A 28 1.19 16.67 -13.81
CA ALA A 28 -0.27 16.82 -13.85
C ALA A 28 -0.97 15.45 -13.74
N PRO A 29 -2.27 15.38 -13.40
CA PRO A 29 -3.02 14.11 -13.31
C PRO A 29 -3.02 13.30 -14.62
N LEU A 30 -2.87 13.98 -15.76
CA LEU A 30 -2.54 13.39 -17.05
C LEU A 30 -1.11 13.82 -17.40
N GLN A 31 -0.13 12.97 -17.09
CA GLN A 31 1.27 13.19 -17.38
C GLN A 31 1.54 12.90 -18.86
N ARG A 32 1.96 13.91 -19.62
CA ARG A 32 2.47 13.69 -20.98
C ARG A 32 3.96 13.41 -20.88
N ILE A 33 4.42 12.37 -21.56
CA ILE A 33 5.81 11.93 -21.56
C ILE A 33 6.36 12.10 -22.97
N PHE A 34 7.46 12.82 -23.08
CA PHE A 34 8.26 12.91 -24.30
C PHE A 34 9.67 12.45 -23.98
N GLN A 35 10.14 11.43 -24.67
CA GLN A 35 11.46 10.85 -24.44
C GLN A 35 12.20 10.70 -25.77
N VAL A 36 13.46 11.12 -25.78
CA VAL A 36 14.38 10.93 -26.90
C VAL A 36 15.59 10.18 -26.35
N SER A 37 15.93 9.06 -26.97
CA SER A 37 17.14 8.30 -26.69
C SER A 37 18.02 8.28 -27.94
N TYR A 38 19.31 8.53 -27.77
CA TYR A 38 20.31 8.43 -28.83
C TYR A 38 21.44 7.52 -28.36
N ASN A 39 21.63 6.41 -29.05
CA ASN A 39 22.75 5.52 -28.83
C ASN A 39 23.96 6.02 -29.61
N LEU A 40 25.01 6.40 -28.87
CA LEU A 40 26.23 7.00 -29.37
C LEU A 40 27.10 6.00 -30.15
N ASP A 41 26.93 4.70 -29.91
CA ASP A 41 27.77 3.66 -30.52
C ASP A 41 27.21 3.17 -31.85
N ASN A 42 25.90 2.95 -31.93
CA ASN A 42 25.24 2.47 -33.14
C ASN A 42 24.43 3.55 -33.89
N GLN A 43 24.49 4.80 -33.41
CA GLN A 43 23.77 5.97 -33.95
C GLN A 43 22.24 5.79 -34.00
N GLN A 44 21.69 4.86 -33.22
CA GLN A 44 20.25 4.63 -33.16
C GLN A 44 19.57 5.78 -32.45
N VAL A 45 18.57 6.37 -33.09
CA VAL A 45 17.69 7.36 -32.49
C VAL A 45 16.37 6.68 -32.17
N GLN A 46 15.90 6.83 -30.94
CA GLN A 46 14.57 6.41 -30.54
C GLN A 46 13.82 7.62 -29.96
N VAL A 47 12.63 7.89 -30.49
CA VAL A 47 11.73 8.90 -29.94
C VAL A 47 10.49 8.18 -29.43
N VAL A 48 10.11 8.42 -28.20
CA VAL A 48 8.91 7.89 -27.55
C VAL A 48 8.07 9.06 -27.06
N VAL A 49 6.80 9.06 -27.39
CA VAL A 49 5.79 10.01 -26.92
C VAL A 49 4.67 9.24 -26.27
N GLY A 50 4.09 9.78 -25.22
CA GLY A 50 3.01 9.09 -24.55
C GLY A 50 2.26 9.96 -23.55
N ALA A 51 1.23 9.35 -22.98
CA ALA A 51 0.48 9.93 -21.89
C ALA A 51 0.22 8.85 -20.83
N GLN A 52 0.28 9.25 -19.58
CA GLN A 52 -0.04 8.43 -18.42
C GLN A 52 -1.05 9.18 -17.55
N ALA A 53 -2.13 8.51 -17.16
CA ALA A 53 -3.06 9.00 -16.16
C ALA A 53 -2.99 8.06 -14.96
N THR A 54 -2.95 8.64 -13.76
CA THR A 54 -3.02 7.89 -12.50
C THR A 54 -4.19 8.42 -11.67
N GLY A 55 -4.99 7.51 -11.12
CA GLY A 55 -6.11 7.85 -10.26
C GLY A 55 -5.99 7.04 -8.97
N ASP A 56 -6.09 7.73 -7.85
CA ASP A 56 -6.07 7.11 -6.53
C ASP A 56 -7.48 7.11 -5.93
N LEU A 57 -7.86 5.97 -5.36
CA LEU A 57 -9.08 5.82 -4.56
C LEU A 57 -8.70 5.23 -3.20
N ASP A 58 -8.86 6.04 -2.16
CA ASP A 58 -8.79 5.55 -0.79
C ASP A 58 -10.12 4.87 -0.45
N ILE A 59 -10.10 3.54 -0.35
CA ILE A 59 -11.28 2.74 -0.01
C ILE A 59 -11.48 2.74 1.51
N VAL A 60 -10.37 2.60 2.24
CA VAL A 60 -10.30 2.79 3.68
C VAL A 60 -9.11 3.70 3.94
N LYS A 61 -9.38 4.88 4.49
CA LYS A 61 -8.36 5.90 4.76
C LYS A 61 -7.15 5.28 5.46
N ASP A 62 -5.97 5.50 4.90
CA ASP A 62 -4.66 5.05 5.40
C ASP A 62 -4.41 3.53 5.49
N VAL A 63 -5.39 2.69 5.11
CA VAL A 63 -5.31 1.21 5.22
C VAL A 63 -5.43 0.53 3.87
N LEU A 64 -6.36 0.98 3.03
CA LEU A 64 -6.64 0.35 1.74
C LEU A 64 -6.73 1.42 0.67
N LYS A 65 -5.72 1.40 -0.20
CA LYS A 65 -5.61 2.28 -1.36
C LYS A 65 -5.67 1.47 -2.63
N LEU A 66 -6.54 1.89 -3.55
CA LEU A 66 -6.58 1.38 -4.90
C LEU A 66 -6.07 2.48 -5.83
N SER A 67 -4.94 2.21 -6.49
CA SER A 67 -4.37 3.11 -7.49
C SER A 67 -4.55 2.52 -8.87
N GLY A 68 -5.21 3.22 -9.77
CA GLY A 68 -5.32 2.84 -11.17
C GLY A 68 -4.34 3.65 -12.01
N PHE A 69 -3.78 3.02 -13.05
CA PHE A 69 -3.02 3.74 -14.06
C PHE A 69 -3.39 3.31 -15.47
N LEU A 70 -3.31 4.26 -16.39
CA LEU A 70 -3.45 4.04 -17.82
C LEU A 70 -2.32 4.77 -18.53
N GLN A 71 -1.56 4.07 -19.35
CA GLN A 71 -0.40 4.60 -20.05
C GLN A 71 -0.46 4.20 -21.52
N ILE A 72 -0.21 5.14 -22.42
CA ILE A 72 -0.05 4.86 -23.84
C ILE A 72 1.28 5.44 -24.25
N LEU A 73 2.20 4.59 -24.68
CA LEU A 73 3.46 4.98 -25.28
C LEU A 73 3.42 4.67 -26.77
N ALA A 74 3.95 5.56 -27.59
CA ALA A 74 4.19 5.33 -29.00
C ALA A 74 5.58 5.85 -29.33
N GLY A 75 6.37 5.08 -30.07
CA GLY A 75 7.71 5.50 -30.42
C GLY A 75 8.13 5.05 -31.79
N VAL A 76 9.14 5.73 -32.32
CA VAL A 76 9.81 5.37 -33.56
C VAL A 76 11.27 5.16 -33.22
N ALA A 77 11.83 4.04 -33.67
CA ALA A 77 13.27 3.80 -33.63
C ALA A 77 13.80 3.81 -35.06
N TRP A 78 14.91 4.54 -35.26
CA TRP A 78 15.66 4.58 -36.50
C TRP A 78 17.02 3.94 -36.29
N THR A 79 17.39 3.01 -37.17
CA THR A 79 18.67 2.28 -37.10
C THR A 79 19.47 2.46 -38.40
N GLY A 80 20.80 2.54 -38.30
CA GLY A 80 21.73 2.58 -39.44
C GLY A 80 22.30 3.95 -39.80
N SER A 81 23.35 3.95 -40.63
CA SER A 81 23.99 5.14 -41.21
C SER A 81 24.22 4.92 -42.72
N PRO A 82 23.47 5.58 -43.62
CA PRO A 82 22.34 6.48 -43.34
C PRO A 82 21.15 5.69 -42.76
N ALA A 83 20.31 6.35 -41.94
CA ALA A 83 19.19 5.72 -41.25
C ALA A 83 18.21 5.05 -42.26
N SER A 84 18.33 3.74 -42.43
CA SER A 84 17.50 2.96 -43.36
C SER A 84 16.62 2.02 -42.55
N GLY A 85 15.45 2.51 -42.18
CA GLY A 85 14.43 1.74 -41.46
C GLY A 85 13.91 2.48 -40.24
N SER A 86 12.61 2.75 -40.25
CA SER A 86 11.84 3.23 -39.10
C SER A 86 10.78 2.20 -38.77
N PHE A 87 10.70 1.74 -37.53
CA PHE A 87 9.53 0.99 -37.08
C PHE A 87 8.83 1.75 -35.97
N THR A 88 7.51 1.82 -36.08
CA THR A 88 6.65 2.40 -35.06
C THR A 88 6.23 1.32 -34.08
N VAL A 89 6.45 1.60 -32.80
CA VAL A 89 6.00 0.78 -31.67
C VAL A 89 4.87 1.53 -30.98
N VAL A 90 3.75 0.86 -30.72
CA VAL A 90 2.68 1.39 -29.86
C VAL A 90 2.43 0.42 -28.72
N GLN A 91 2.43 0.94 -27.50
CA GLN A 91 2.37 0.23 -26.24
C GLN A 91 1.33 0.86 -25.30
N PRO A 92 0.03 0.57 -25.48
CA PRO A 92 -0.93 0.78 -24.41
C PRO A 92 -0.65 -0.19 -23.26
N SER A 93 -0.70 0.33 -22.05
CA SER A 93 -0.79 -0.46 -20.83
C SER A 93 -1.82 0.16 -19.88
N ALA A 94 -2.48 -0.70 -19.13
CA ALA A 94 -3.39 -0.29 -18.07
C ALA A 94 -3.21 -1.25 -16.91
N GLY A 95 -3.32 -0.73 -15.71
CA GLY A 95 -3.16 -1.55 -14.53
C GLY A 95 -3.79 -0.94 -13.31
N ALA A 96 -3.79 -1.74 -12.27
CA ALA A 96 -4.19 -1.33 -10.94
C ALA A 96 -3.18 -1.86 -9.93
N GLN A 97 -2.96 -1.07 -8.89
CA GLN A 97 -2.21 -1.44 -7.72
C GLN A 97 -3.16 -1.37 -6.53
N LEU A 98 -3.35 -2.50 -5.87
CA LEU A 98 -3.98 -2.56 -4.57
C LEU A 98 -2.89 -2.47 -3.52
N THR A 99 -2.92 -1.44 -2.68
CA THR A 99 -2.00 -1.30 -1.55
C THR A 99 -2.78 -1.44 -0.26
N LEU A 100 -2.31 -2.35 0.57
CA LEU A 100 -2.82 -2.66 1.87
C LEU A 100 -1.75 -2.34 2.91
N THR A 101 -2.08 -1.49 3.88
CA THR A 101 -1.16 -1.03 4.92
C THR A 101 -1.65 -1.51 6.28
N TRP A 102 -0.78 -2.17 7.04
CA TRP A 102 -1.03 -2.64 8.40
C TRP A 102 0.17 -2.31 9.29
N GLY A 103 0.03 -1.24 10.07
CA GLY A 103 1.11 -0.70 10.90
C GLY A 103 2.34 -0.35 10.03
N PRO A 104 3.53 -0.92 10.29
CA PRO A 104 4.71 -0.68 9.47
C PRO A 104 4.71 -1.48 8.16
N VAL A 105 3.88 -2.52 8.02
CA VAL A 105 3.93 -3.44 6.88
C VAL A 105 3.01 -2.95 5.77
N GLN A 106 3.51 -2.95 4.53
CA GLN A 106 2.73 -2.65 3.33
C GLN A 106 2.76 -3.85 2.39
N LEU A 107 1.59 -4.31 1.96
CA LEU A 107 1.41 -5.27 0.88
C LEU A 107 0.87 -4.52 -0.35
N ALA A 108 1.60 -4.53 -1.44
CA ALA A 108 1.14 -4.02 -2.72
C ALA A 108 0.97 -5.19 -3.70
N ILE A 109 -0.14 -5.21 -4.41
CA ILE A 109 -0.38 -6.13 -5.53
C ILE A 109 -0.63 -5.27 -6.75
N GLN A 110 0.30 -5.31 -7.70
CA GLN A 110 0.15 -4.61 -8.97
C GLN A 110 -0.19 -5.61 -10.07
N ALA A 111 -1.24 -5.34 -10.81
CA ALA A 111 -1.59 -6.05 -12.04
C ALA A 111 -1.60 -5.05 -13.19
N ALA A 112 -0.89 -5.36 -14.26
CA ALA A 112 -0.80 -4.54 -15.45
C ALA A 112 -0.98 -5.41 -16.68
N VAL A 113 -1.78 -4.93 -17.63
CA VAL A 113 -1.88 -5.49 -18.97
C VAL A 113 -1.21 -4.52 -19.92
N SER A 114 -0.42 -5.04 -20.86
CA SER A 114 0.16 -4.25 -21.94
C SER A 114 -0.03 -4.96 -23.26
N ALA A 115 -0.12 -4.20 -24.34
CA ALA A 115 -0.06 -4.74 -25.69
C ALA A 115 1.00 -3.99 -26.47
N THR A 116 1.85 -4.69 -27.20
CA THR A 116 2.87 -4.08 -28.06
C THR A 116 2.53 -4.37 -29.51
N LYS A 117 2.43 -3.32 -30.33
CA LYS A 117 2.32 -3.44 -31.78
C LYS A 117 3.54 -2.82 -32.45
N VAL A 118 4.29 -3.65 -33.18
CA VAL A 118 5.41 -3.23 -34.01
C VAL A 118 5.00 -3.34 -35.48
N ALA A 119 5.27 -2.33 -36.29
CA ALA A 119 4.96 -2.35 -37.72
C ALA A 119 5.61 -3.57 -38.41
N GLY A 120 4.81 -4.39 -39.11
CA GLY A 120 5.28 -5.60 -39.80
C GLY A 120 5.42 -6.83 -38.92
N GLN A 121 5.09 -6.77 -37.63
CA GLN A 121 5.09 -7.91 -36.71
C GLN A 121 3.69 -8.15 -36.10
N PRO A 122 3.39 -9.37 -35.64
CA PRO A 122 2.16 -9.64 -34.90
C PRO A 122 2.11 -8.83 -33.60
N THR A 123 0.91 -8.39 -33.21
CA THR A 123 0.68 -7.75 -31.89
C THR A 123 0.93 -8.77 -30.78
N THR A 124 1.74 -8.40 -29.79
CA THR A 124 1.94 -9.19 -28.57
C THR A 124 1.18 -8.56 -27.41
N GLY A 125 0.68 -9.38 -26.50
CA GLY A 125 0.01 -8.95 -25.28
C GLY A 125 0.64 -9.61 -24.07
N GLU A 126 0.84 -8.85 -23.00
CA GLU A 126 1.43 -9.33 -21.76
C GLU A 126 0.53 -8.96 -20.58
N VAL A 127 0.49 -9.86 -19.61
CA VAL A 127 -0.15 -9.63 -18.31
C VAL A 127 0.93 -9.84 -17.26
N ASN A 128 1.24 -8.77 -16.52
CA ASN A 128 2.18 -8.84 -15.41
C ASN A 128 1.42 -8.67 -14.09
N VAL A 129 1.69 -9.58 -13.15
CA VAL A 129 1.17 -9.51 -11.79
C VAL A 129 2.37 -9.57 -10.84
N THR A 130 2.63 -8.46 -10.15
CA THR A 130 3.77 -8.34 -9.24
C THR A 130 3.26 -8.08 -7.82
N PRO A 131 3.33 -9.07 -6.92
CA PRO A 131 3.14 -8.84 -5.49
C PRO A 131 4.44 -8.29 -4.88
N GLN A 132 4.32 -7.29 -4.03
CA GLN A 132 5.43 -6.72 -3.25
C GLN A 132 5.01 -6.62 -1.79
N ILE A 133 5.87 -7.13 -0.89
CA ILE A 133 5.72 -6.95 0.56
C ILE A 133 6.87 -6.06 1.02
N THR A 134 6.54 -4.90 1.59
CA THR A 134 7.49 -3.98 2.20
C THR A 134 7.35 -4.06 3.71
N ILE A 135 8.39 -4.55 4.38
CA ILE A 135 8.54 -4.50 5.83
C ILE A 135 9.72 -3.58 6.11
N PRO A 136 9.51 -2.36 6.63
CA PRO A 136 10.60 -1.46 6.98
C PRO A 136 11.32 -2.04 8.21
N PHE A 137 12.50 -2.62 7.98
CA PHE A 137 13.39 -3.01 9.05
C PHE A 137 14.25 -1.81 9.44
N GLY A 138 13.86 -1.12 10.52
CA GLY A 138 14.74 -0.24 11.26
C GLY A 138 14.48 1.27 11.13
N SER A 139 13.95 1.86 12.19
CA SER A 139 14.73 2.78 13.01
C SER A 139 14.14 2.81 14.41
N SER A 140 14.75 2.06 15.33
CA SER A 140 14.46 2.04 16.76
C SER A 140 14.88 3.34 17.47
N GLY A 141 14.75 4.50 16.82
CA GLY A 141 15.24 5.78 17.33
C GLY A 141 14.58 7.05 16.77
N ALA A 142 13.70 6.96 15.77
CA ALA A 142 12.88 8.11 15.41
C ALA A 142 11.82 8.29 16.50
N ALA A 143 11.80 9.48 17.12
CA ALA A 143 10.78 9.88 18.09
C ALA A 143 9.42 9.41 17.58
N ARG A 144 8.76 8.51 18.35
CA ARG A 144 7.42 8.00 18.01
C ARG A 144 6.58 9.21 17.62
N PRO A 145 5.98 9.24 16.42
CA PRO A 145 5.11 10.34 16.03
C PRO A 145 4.11 10.56 17.16
N ASN A 146 3.89 11.82 17.49
CA ASN A 146 2.99 12.31 18.52
C ASN A 146 1.78 11.38 18.58
N ARG A 147 1.72 10.50 19.60
CA ARG A 147 0.71 9.44 19.63
C ARG A 147 -0.65 10.12 19.65
N VAL A 148 -1.47 9.82 18.65
CA VAL A 148 -2.86 10.25 18.59
C VAL A 148 -3.52 9.89 19.92
N ALA A 149 -4.15 10.89 20.55
CA ALA A 149 -4.80 10.68 21.84
C ALA A 149 -5.87 9.61 21.69
N SER A 150 -6.06 8.75 22.70
CA SER A 150 -7.03 7.65 22.62
C SER A 150 -8.42 8.14 22.20
N SER A 151 -8.81 9.32 22.69
CA SER A 151 -10.07 10.00 22.43
C SER A 151 -10.31 10.39 20.97
N GLU A 152 -9.25 10.53 20.17
CA GLU A 152 -9.35 10.90 18.75
C GLU A 152 -9.51 9.68 17.83
N LEU A 153 -9.25 8.47 18.34
CA LEU A 153 -9.37 7.24 17.56
C LEU A 153 -10.83 6.85 17.41
N THR A 154 -11.32 6.74 16.17
CA THR A 154 -12.73 6.42 15.90
C THR A 154 -12.90 5.11 15.14
N GLY A 155 -11.90 4.71 14.36
CA GLY A 155 -11.93 3.50 13.56
C GLY A 155 -11.49 2.25 14.33
N VAL A 156 -12.06 1.09 13.97
CA VAL A 156 -11.65 -0.21 14.53
C VAL A 156 -10.16 -0.49 14.27
N PHE A 157 -9.65 -0.13 13.09
CA PHE A 157 -8.25 -0.34 12.72
C PHE A 157 -7.29 0.56 13.50
N GLU A 158 -7.64 1.83 13.66
CA GLU A 158 -6.84 2.80 14.44
C GLU A 158 -6.73 2.35 15.90
N ILE A 159 -7.85 1.90 16.49
CA ILE A 159 -7.91 1.40 17.86
C ILE A 159 -7.07 0.12 18.01
N ARG A 160 -7.15 -0.80 17.05
CA ARG A 160 -6.35 -2.03 17.02
C ARG A 160 -4.85 -1.73 17.05
N ASP A 161 -4.38 -0.90 16.12
CA ASP A 161 -2.98 -0.52 16.01
C ASP A 161 -2.51 0.21 17.28
N TRP A 162 -3.33 1.12 17.82
CA TRP A 162 -3.00 1.82 19.04
C TRP A 162 -2.87 0.87 20.24
N ILE A 163 -3.78 -0.10 20.43
CA ILE A 163 -3.71 -1.08 21.54
C ILE A 163 -2.48 -1.98 21.39
N GLU A 164 -2.17 -2.43 20.17
CA GLU A 164 -1.04 -3.31 19.91
C GLU A 164 0.29 -2.64 20.29
N ASN A 165 0.42 -1.37 19.93
CA ASN A 165 1.62 -0.58 20.18
C ASN A 165 1.67 0.05 21.58
N SER A 166 0.56 0.09 22.31
CA SER A 166 0.51 0.71 23.65
C SER A 166 1.16 -0.14 24.73
N ALA A 167 1.88 0.51 25.64
CA ALA A 167 2.44 -0.19 26.79
C ALA A 167 1.30 -0.62 27.72
N TYR A 168 1.51 -1.69 28.50
CA TYR A 168 0.47 -2.17 29.41
C TYR A 168 0.05 -1.13 30.45
N SER A 169 1.02 -0.35 30.96
CA SER A 169 0.78 0.74 31.91
C SER A 169 -0.02 1.91 31.32
N GLU A 170 0.01 2.08 30.00
CA GLU A 170 -0.77 3.09 29.29
C GLU A 170 -2.23 2.63 29.13
N LEU A 171 -2.43 1.35 28.78
CA LEU A 171 -3.75 0.73 28.78
C LEU A 171 -4.39 0.76 30.17
N GLU A 172 -3.60 0.51 31.22
CA GLU A 172 -4.08 0.58 32.60
C GLU A 172 -4.59 1.97 32.98
N ARG A 173 -3.88 3.02 32.56
CA ARG A 173 -4.19 4.44 32.82
C ARG A 173 -5.35 5.00 32.01
N LEU A 174 -5.85 4.27 30.99
CA LEU A 174 -6.99 4.74 30.22
C LEU A 174 -8.22 4.93 31.14
N PRO A 175 -9.01 6.00 30.94
CA PRO A 175 -10.30 6.12 31.60
C PRO A 175 -11.19 4.93 31.26
N THR A 176 -11.98 4.48 32.23
CA THR A 176 -12.91 3.35 32.04
C THR A 176 -13.86 3.55 30.86
N GLY A 177 -14.33 4.78 30.63
CA GLY A 177 -15.15 5.10 29.46
C GLY A 177 -14.46 4.82 28.13
N GLU A 178 -13.14 5.07 28.04
CA GLU A 178 -12.34 4.80 26.84
C GLU A 178 -12.13 3.31 26.63
N LYS A 179 -11.84 2.54 27.68
CA LYS A 179 -11.74 1.06 27.58
C LYS A 179 -13.04 0.45 27.12
N VAL A 180 -14.17 0.88 27.69
CA VAL A 180 -15.52 0.46 27.28
C VAL A 180 -15.79 0.82 25.82
N ARG A 181 -15.42 2.03 25.39
CA ARG A 181 -15.58 2.49 24.01
C ARG A 181 -14.77 1.62 23.04
N PHE A 182 -13.50 1.37 23.33
CA PHE A 182 -12.65 0.50 22.50
C PHE A 182 -13.22 -0.91 22.38
N VAL A 183 -13.60 -1.54 23.48
CA VAL A 183 -14.21 -2.88 23.46
C VAL A 183 -15.49 -2.89 22.61
N ARG A 184 -16.33 -1.85 22.72
CA ARG A 184 -17.55 -1.73 21.91
C ARG A 184 -17.24 -1.63 20.42
N VAL A 185 -16.22 -0.86 20.03
CA VAL A 185 -15.82 -0.69 18.63
C VAL A 185 -15.17 -1.97 18.08
N LEU A 186 -14.29 -2.62 18.84
CA LEU A 186 -13.64 -3.89 18.46
C LEU A 186 -14.64 -5.04 18.28
N LEU A 187 -15.70 -5.05 19.09
CA LEU A 187 -16.77 -6.03 19.01
C LEU A 187 -17.95 -5.55 18.17
N ALA A 188 -17.77 -4.52 17.34
CA ALA A 188 -18.78 -4.09 16.37
C ALA A 188 -18.57 -4.82 15.02
N GLY A 189 -19.63 -5.44 14.50
CA GLY A 189 -19.62 -6.09 13.20
C GLY A 189 -18.84 -7.42 13.20
N THR A 190 -18.04 -7.65 12.16
CA THR A 190 -17.29 -8.90 11.99
C THR A 190 -16.06 -8.94 12.88
N VAL A 191 -16.13 -9.76 13.94
CA VAL A 191 -15.04 -9.96 14.91
C VAL A 191 -14.03 -10.98 14.39
N ILE A 192 -12.77 -10.58 14.32
CA ILE A 192 -11.63 -11.43 13.93
C ILE A 192 -10.76 -11.77 15.15
N ASP A 193 -9.80 -12.70 15.00
CA ASP A 193 -8.93 -13.13 16.12
C ASP A 193 -8.16 -11.95 16.74
N PHE A 194 -7.75 -10.97 15.93
CA PHE A 194 -7.07 -9.78 16.40
C PHE A 194 -7.93 -8.94 17.37
N ASP A 195 -9.24 -8.82 17.11
CA ASP A 195 -10.15 -8.09 18.02
C ASP A 195 -10.19 -8.75 19.39
N VAL A 196 -10.23 -10.09 19.41
CA VAL A 196 -10.25 -10.87 20.64
C VAL A 196 -8.95 -10.66 21.43
N ASP A 197 -7.81 -10.61 20.76
CA ASP A 197 -6.51 -10.35 21.40
C ASP A 197 -6.41 -8.92 21.95
N ALA A 198 -6.91 -7.93 21.20
CA ALA A 198 -6.98 -6.54 21.66
C ALA A 198 -7.91 -6.40 22.89
N VAL A 199 -9.09 -7.02 22.86
CA VAL A 199 -10.03 -7.06 24.00
C VAL A 199 -9.41 -7.79 25.19
N ALA A 200 -8.69 -8.89 24.98
CA ALA A 200 -7.99 -9.60 26.05
C ALA A 200 -6.91 -8.75 26.72
N ARG A 201 -6.17 -7.96 25.94
CA ARG A 201 -5.15 -7.04 26.45
C ARG A 201 -5.79 -5.91 27.27
N ILE A 202 -6.89 -5.32 26.80
CA ILE A 202 -7.68 -4.35 27.57
C ILE A 202 -8.19 -4.98 28.86
N TRP A 203 -8.84 -6.14 28.79
CA TRP A 203 -9.42 -6.83 29.94
C TRP A 203 -8.39 -7.06 31.05
N ARG A 204 -7.20 -7.56 30.68
CA ARG A 204 -6.12 -7.83 31.63
C ARG A 204 -5.61 -6.53 32.27
N SER A 205 -5.57 -5.42 31.54
CA SER A 205 -5.12 -4.11 32.06
C SER A 205 -6.03 -3.50 33.14
N ILE A 206 -7.20 -4.11 33.40
CA ILE A 206 -8.17 -3.63 34.38
C ILE A 206 -7.87 -4.23 35.76
N ASN A 207 -7.56 -3.34 36.71
CA ASN A 207 -7.35 -3.69 38.12
C ASN A 207 -8.59 -3.44 39.00
N GLY A 208 -9.50 -2.56 38.58
CA GLY A 208 -10.72 -2.22 39.34
C GLY A 208 -11.88 -3.19 39.09
N SER A 209 -12.51 -3.69 40.15
CA SER A 209 -13.68 -4.60 40.04
C SER A 209 -14.88 -3.95 39.36
N GLY A 210 -15.15 -2.67 39.65
CA GLY A 210 -16.23 -1.91 39.00
C GLY A 210 -15.98 -1.70 37.51
N GLU A 211 -14.74 -1.39 37.12
CA GLU A 211 -14.34 -1.28 35.72
C GLU A 211 -14.48 -2.62 34.99
N ARG A 212 -14.07 -3.73 35.62
CA ARG A 212 -14.26 -5.07 35.05
C ARG A 212 -15.72 -5.41 34.84
N ALA A 213 -16.59 -5.08 35.80
CA ALA A 213 -18.02 -5.34 35.67
C ALA A 213 -18.62 -4.62 34.44
N GLN A 214 -18.25 -3.36 34.21
CA GLN A 214 -18.70 -2.60 33.05
C GLN A 214 -18.21 -3.20 31.73
N VAL A 215 -16.91 -3.54 31.64
CA VAL A 215 -16.36 -4.14 30.42
C VAL A 215 -16.93 -5.54 30.19
N ARG A 216 -17.12 -6.34 31.25
CA ARG A 216 -17.75 -7.66 31.18
C ARG A 216 -19.14 -7.58 30.58
N GLN A 217 -19.97 -6.65 31.05
CA GLN A 217 -21.34 -6.48 30.55
C GLN A 217 -21.37 -6.21 29.04
N ILE A 218 -20.43 -5.42 28.52
CA ILE A 218 -20.33 -5.14 27.08
C ILE A 218 -19.91 -6.39 26.29
N ILE A 219 -18.92 -7.12 26.79
CA ILE A 219 -18.45 -8.36 26.14
C ILE A 219 -19.59 -9.39 26.11
N GLU A 220 -20.24 -9.64 27.25
CA GLU A 220 -21.34 -10.60 27.37
C GLU A 220 -22.52 -10.23 26.46
N GLY A 221 -22.88 -8.95 26.42
CA GLY A 221 -23.95 -8.45 25.54
C GLY A 221 -23.66 -8.64 24.05
N ARG A 222 -22.39 -8.78 23.66
CA ARG A 222 -21.97 -8.99 22.26
C ARG A 222 -21.65 -10.44 21.92
N LEU A 223 -21.49 -11.33 22.89
CA LEU A 223 -21.07 -12.71 22.63
C LEU A 223 -21.99 -13.45 21.65
N ALA A 224 -23.30 -13.23 21.74
CA ALA A 224 -24.28 -13.88 20.87
C ALA A 224 -24.20 -13.42 19.40
N ASP A 225 -23.73 -12.19 19.16
CA ASP A 225 -23.64 -11.60 17.82
C ASP A 225 -22.38 -12.04 17.05
N ILE A 226 -21.39 -12.61 17.75
CA ILE A 226 -20.12 -13.02 17.16
C ILE A 226 -20.32 -14.33 16.40
N SER A 227 -20.26 -14.31 15.07
CA SER A 227 -20.47 -15.52 14.24
C SER A 227 -19.41 -16.61 14.43
N ASN A 228 -18.20 -16.26 14.85
CA ASN A 228 -17.10 -17.21 15.04
C ASN A 228 -17.13 -17.85 16.44
N ALA A 229 -17.48 -19.15 16.49
CA ALA A 229 -17.56 -19.92 17.74
C ALA A 229 -16.22 -20.00 18.51
N ARG A 230 -15.07 -19.98 17.81
CA ARG A 230 -13.75 -19.98 18.44
C ARG A 230 -13.52 -18.66 19.19
N SER A 231 -13.83 -17.53 18.55
CA SER A 231 -13.74 -16.20 19.15
C SER A 231 -14.66 -16.06 20.37
N GLN A 232 -15.91 -16.55 20.27
CA GLN A 232 -16.83 -16.60 21.42
C GLN A 232 -16.24 -17.38 22.59
N THR A 233 -15.70 -18.57 22.33
CA THR A 233 -15.11 -19.44 23.36
C THR A 233 -13.91 -18.77 24.04
N ARG A 234 -13.03 -18.13 23.26
CA ARG A 234 -11.88 -17.38 23.79
C ARG A 234 -12.32 -16.24 24.71
N LEU A 235 -13.34 -15.46 24.31
CA LEU A 235 -13.88 -14.38 25.14
C LEU A 235 -14.56 -14.89 26.41
N ARG A 236 -15.31 -16.01 26.34
CA ARG A 236 -15.89 -16.64 27.55
C ARG A 236 -14.81 -17.10 28.52
N ASN A 237 -13.75 -17.74 28.02
CA ASN A 237 -12.62 -18.17 28.85
C ASN A 237 -11.90 -16.98 29.47
N LEU A 238 -11.71 -15.89 28.72
CA LEU A 238 -11.14 -14.65 29.22
C LEU A 238 -11.96 -14.06 30.38
N LEU A 239 -13.29 -14.04 30.26
CA LEU A 239 -14.17 -13.54 31.32
C LEU A 239 -14.17 -14.43 32.58
N ALA A 240 -13.86 -15.71 32.42
CA ALA A 240 -13.74 -16.69 33.49
C ALA A 240 -12.38 -16.66 34.20
N GLU A 241 -11.35 -15.99 33.65
CA GLU A 241 -10.09 -15.73 34.35
C GLU A 241 -10.38 -14.85 35.59
N VAL A 242 -10.48 -15.47 36.77
CA VAL A 242 -10.60 -14.76 38.05
C VAL A 242 -9.20 -14.29 38.47
N ARG A 243 -9.04 -12.97 38.61
CA ARG A 243 -7.95 -12.34 39.37
C ARG A 243 -8.55 -11.50 40.47
#